data_AF-A0A821EB55-F1
#
_entry.id   AF-A0A821EB55-F1
#
_cell.length_a   1.000
_cell.length_b   1.000
_cell.length_c   1.000
_cell.angle_alpha   90.00
_cell.angle_beta   90.00
_cell.angle_gamma   90.00
#
_symmetry.space_group_name_H-M   'P 1'
#
loop_
_entity.id
_entity.type
_entity.pdbx_description
1 polymer ?
#
loop_
_entity_poly.entity_id
_entity_poly.type
_entity_poly.pdbx_seq_one_letter_code
_entity_poly.pdbx_strand_id
1 'polypeptide(L)'
;MYPHLQTQTTYKAAKPQMTAFEDFIRRYNINETFATKLRGLHGYEIVFVCDDSGSMQAPIGHASGPGHPRSTRWEELKKTVSIVVDLASTLDPDGVDIYFLNRKPLLNVHSSKELNSTFTVPPNGATPIVRILRQVLHDKKQEIQKRKLLIVIATDGIPTDNNGQPNVQEFFQVLAHERVPIDRVPVTIMACTGEY
;
A
#
# COMPACT_ATOMS: atom_id res chain seq x y z
N MET A 1 8.18 61.73 14.78
CA MET A 1 9.33 60.79 14.79
C MET A 1 8.84 59.53 15.46
N TYR A 2 8.29 58.58 14.70
CA TYR A 2 7.68 57.34 15.22
C TYR A 2 8.69 56.20 15.14
N PRO A 3 8.85 55.38 16.19
CA PRO A 3 9.74 54.23 16.17
C PRO A 3 9.11 53.07 15.39
N HIS A 4 9.91 52.46 14.51
CA HIS A 4 9.60 51.23 13.79
C HIS A 4 9.41 50.06 14.77
N LEU A 5 8.22 49.47 14.77
CA LEU A 5 7.98 48.12 15.28
C LEU A 5 8.33 47.11 14.18
N GLN A 6 9.50 46.46 14.31
CA GLN A 6 9.81 45.25 13.57
C GLN A 6 9.13 44.06 14.28
N THR A 7 8.04 43.57 13.71
CA THR A 7 7.45 42.29 14.10
C THR A 7 8.35 41.16 13.61
N GLN A 8 9.12 40.56 14.52
CA GLN A 8 9.82 39.30 14.29
C GLN A 8 8.80 38.17 14.23
N THR A 9 8.49 37.68 13.02
CA THR A 9 7.76 36.43 12.85
C THR A 9 8.74 35.28 13.11
N THR A 10 8.59 34.62 14.26
CA THR A 10 9.33 33.39 14.58
C THR A 10 8.82 32.25 13.69
N TYR A 11 9.56 31.93 12.62
CA TYR A 11 9.34 30.71 11.85
C TYR A 11 9.74 29.51 12.71
N LYS A 12 8.75 28.80 13.27
CA LYS A 12 8.97 27.44 13.78
C LYS A 12 9.33 26.56 12.58
N ALA A 13 10.53 25.97 12.58
CA ALA A 13 10.95 25.01 11.57
C ALA A 13 9.92 23.88 11.46
N ALA A 14 9.44 23.60 10.25
CA ALA A 14 8.54 22.49 10.00
C ALA A 14 9.25 21.16 10.32
N LYS A 15 8.52 20.18 10.88
CA LYS A 15 9.08 18.87 11.21
C LYS A 15 9.57 18.17 9.91
N PRO A 16 10.69 17.42 9.94
CA PRO A 16 11.28 16.79 8.74
C PRO A 16 10.35 15.88 7.92
N GLN A 17 9.34 15.26 8.55
CA GLN A 17 8.33 14.46 7.83
C GLN A 17 7.37 15.31 6.99
N MET A 18 7.01 16.52 7.47
CA MET A 18 6.10 17.39 6.73
C MET A 18 6.77 17.94 5.47
N THR A 19 8.08 18.20 5.51
CA THR A 19 8.85 18.60 4.32
C THR A 19 8.95 17.46 3.31
N ALA A 20 9.15 16.21 3.77
CA ALA A 20 9.21 15.04 2.89
C ALA A 20 7.86 14.76 2.19
N PHE A 21 6.74 14.91 2.92
CA PHE A 21 5.41 14.79 2.33
C PHE A 21 5.16 15.88 1.27
N GLU A 22 5.50 17.14 1.56
CA GLU A 22 5.36 18.24 0.60
C GLU A 22 6.21 18.04 -0.66
N ASP A 23 7.43 17.56 -0.50
CA ASP A 23 8.30 17.20 -1.63
C ASP A 23 7.71 16.06 -2.47
N PHE A 24 7.09 15.07 -1.84
CA PHE A 24 6.37 14.00 -2.54
C PHE A 24 5.18 14.55 -3.34
N ILE A 25 4.32 15.34 -2.70
CA ILE A 25 3.15 15.96 -3.35
C ILE A 25 3.57 16.75 -4.59
N ARG A 26 4.64 17.55 -4.48
CA ARG A 26 5.19 18.32 -5.60
C ARG A 26 5.74 17.41 -6.71
N ARG A 27 6.49 16.36 -6.33
CA ARG A 27 7.10 15.40 -7.30
C ARG A 27 6.04 14.71 -8.16
N TYR A 28 4.92 14.32 -7.55
CA TYR A 28 3.83 13.60 -8.23
C TYR A 28 2.73 14.53 -8.76
N ASN A 29 2.92 15.85 -8.70
CA ASN A 29 1.94 16.86 -9.12
C ASN A 29 0.54 16.60 -8.54
N ILE A 30 0.51 16.22 -7.26
CA ILE A 30 -0.74 15.92 -6.56
C ILE A 30 -1.42 17.25 -6.20
N ASN A 31 -2.67 17.42 -6.63
CA ASN A 31 -3.44 18.62 -6.30
C ASN A 31 -3.71 18.73 -4.79
N GLU A 32 -3.93 19.95 -4.31
CA GLU A 32 -4.08 20.25 -2.88
C GLU A 32 -5.26 19.50 -2.24
N THR A 33 -6.38 19.33 -2.96
CA THR A 33 -7.55 18.61 -2.44
C THR A 33 -7.21 17.14 -2.15
N PHE A 34 -6.47 16.50 -3.04
CA PHE A 34 -6.02 15.11 -2.85
C PHE A 34 -4.91 15.03 -1.80
N ALA A 35 -3.98 15.99 -1.78
CA ALA A 35 -2.95 16.06 -0.75
C ALA A 35 -3.55 16.14 0.67
N THR A 36 -4.60 16.95 0.87
CA THR A 36 -5.30 17.02 2.16
C THR A 36 -5.93 15.68 2.55
N LYS A 37 -6.48 14.91 1.59
CA LYS A 37 -6.99 13.57 1.85
C LYS A 37 -5.88 12.60 2.24
N LEU A 38 -4.74 12.64 1.55
CA LEU A 38 -3.57 11.81 1.86
C LEU A 38 -3.01 12.11 3.26
N ARG A 39 -2.98 13.38 3.68
CA ARG A 39 -2.60 13.75 5.05
C ARG A 39 -3.50 13.11 6.11
N GLY A 40 -4.76 12.82 5.79
CA GLY A 40 -5.67 12.12 6.68
C GLY A 40 -5.26 10.69 7.04
N LEU A 41 -4.31 10.11 6.29
CA LEU A 41 -3.72 8.80 6.59
C LEU A 41 -2.58 8.89 7.63
N HIS A 42 -2.17 10.08 8.04
CA HIS A 42 -1.12 10.24 9.05
C HIS A 42 -1.51 9.50 10.35
N GLY A 43 -0.57 8.71 10.87
CA GLY A 43 -0.75 7.91 12.08
C GLY A 43 -1.60 6.66 11.91
N TYR A 44 -1.94 6.27 10.67
CA TYR A 44 -2.40 4.91 10.40
C TYR A 44 -1.22 3.95 10.37
N GLU A 45 -1.43 2.73 10.84
CA GLU A 45 -0.66 1.56 10.43
C GLU A 45 -1.08 1.19 9.01
N ILE A 46 -0.14 1.08 8.08
CA ILE A 46 -0.45 0.76 6.68
C ILE A 46 0.11 -0.62 6.32
N VAL A 47 -0.77 -1.50 5.86
CA VAL A 47 -0.43 -2.83 5.35
C VAL A 47 -0.85 -2.97 3.89
N PHE A 48 0.07 -3.42 3.05
CA PHE A 48 -0.21 -3.90 1.70
C PHE A 48 -0.27 -5.42 1.67
N VAL A 49 -1.35 -5.98 1.12
CA VAL A 49 -1.44 -7.39 0.75
C VAL A 49 -1.29 -7.47 -0.76
N CYS A 50 -0.11 -7.88 -1.20
CA CYS A 50 0.28 -7.97 -2.60
C CYS A 50 -0.01 -9.38 -3.15
N ASP A 51 -0.80 -9.42 -4.21
CA ASP A 51 -1.00 -10.63 -4.99
C ASP A 51 0.27 -10.99 -5.77
N ASP A 52 0.85 -12.13 -5.41
CA ASP A 52 1.96 -12.75 -6.11
C ASP A 52 1.57 -14.14 -6.65
N SER A 53 0.31 -14.33 -7.02
CA SER A 53 -0.19 -15.53 -7.67
C SER A 53 0.22 -15.62 -9.15
N GLY A 54 0.06 -16.80 -9.76
CA GLY A 54 0.48 -17.03 -11.14
C GLY A 54 -0.19 -16.11 -12.18
N SER A 55 -1.43 -15.65 -11.94
CA SER A 55 -2.15 -14.74 -12.84
C SER A 55 -1.47 -13.39 -13.01
N MET A 56 -0.70 -12.95 -12.02
CA MET A 56 0.03 -11.69 -12.04
C MET A 56 1.19 -11.67 -13.06
N GLN A 57 1.53 -12.82 -13.67
CA GLN A 57 2.44 -12.87 -14.83
C GLN A 57 1.77 -12.41 -16.14
N ALA A 58 0.44 -12.22 -16.14
CA ALA A 58 -0.26 -11.78 -17.35
C ALA A 58 0.26 -10.41 -17.83
N PRO A 59 0.44 -10.25 -19.16
CA PRO A 59 0.89 -9.00 -19.74
C PRO A 59 -0.19 -7.91 -19.63
N ILE A 60 0.25 -6.66 -19.49
CA ILE A 60 -0.57 -5.45 -19.53
C ILE A 60 -0.38 -4.77 -20.88
N GLY A 61 -1.49 -4.30 -21.45
CA GLY A 61 -1.52 -3.48 -22.65
C GLY A 61 -0.98 -4.17 -23.91
N HIS A 62 -0.79 -3.35 -24.95
CA HIS A 62 -0.16 -3.79 -26.19
C HIS A 62 1.37 -3.77 -26.07
N ALA A 63 2.06 -4.64 -26.80
CA ALA A 63 3.51 -4.57 -26.86
C ALA A 63 3.96 -3.18 -27.34
N SER A 64 4.97 -2.60 -26.70
CA SER A 64 5.54 -1.29 -27.06
C SER A 64 6.30 -1.29 -28.41
N GLY A 65 6.04 -2.27 -29.28
CA GLY A 65 6.72 -2.51 -30.55
C GLY A 65 7.25 -3.94 -30.68
N PRO A 66 7.74 -4.33 -31.87
CA PRO A 66 8.36 -5.63 -32.10
C PRO A 66 9.59 -5.81 -31.19
N GLY A 67 9.65 -6.92 -30.45
CA GLY A 67 10.81 -7.26 -29.62
C GLY A 67 10.86 -6.61 -28.22
N HIS A 68 9.91 -5.74 -27.86
CA HIS A 68 9.82 -5.22 -26.50
C HIS A 68 9.00 -6.15 -25.59
N PRO A 69 9.55 -6.59 -24.43
CA PRO A 69 8.79 -7.39 -23.48
C PRO A 69 7.61 -6.58 -22.95
N ARG A 70 6.44 -7.21 -22.89
CA ARG A 70 5.25 -6.59 -22.29
C ARG A 70 5.45 -6.48 -20.77
N SER A 71 5.09 -5.33 -20.20
CA SER A 71 4.99 -5.20 -18.74
C SER A 71 3.95 -6.20 -18.24
N THR A 72 4.18 -6.83 -17.10
CA THR A 72 3.19 -7.73 -16.48
C THR A 72 2.46 -7.03 -15.35
N ARG A 73 1.33 -7.60 -14.90
CA ARG A 73 0.60 -7.15 -13.71
C ARG A 73 1.49 -7.07 -12.47
N TRP A 74 2.45 -7.99 -12.34
CA TRP A 74 3.47 -7.95 -11.31
C TRP A 74 4.38 -6.72 -11.37
N GLU A 75 4.83 -6.32 -12.56
CA GLU A 75 5.65 -5.13 -12.74
C GLU A 75 4.87 -3.83 -12.53
N GLU A 76 3.58 -3.82 -12.87
CA GLU A 76 2.69 -2.70 -12.51
C GLU A 76 2.50 -2.62 -10.99
N LEU A 77 2.20 -3.75 -10.34
CA LEU A 77 2.07 -3.83 -8.89
C LEU A 77 3.34 -3.32 -8.20
N LYS A 78 4.52 -3.72 -8.68
CA LYS A 78 5.81 -3.21 -8.18
C LYS A 78 5.88 -1.68 -8.20
N LYS A 79 5.54 -1.07 -9.34
CA LYS A 79 5.57 0.40 -9.50
C LYS A 79 4.60 1.06 -8.54
N THR A 80 3.37 0.56 -8.46
CA THR A 80 2.33 1.13 -7.60
C THR A 80 2.70 1.02 -6.12
N VAL A 81 3.12 -0.16 -5.65
CA VAL A 81 3.55 -0.36 -4.26
C VAL A 81 4.78 0.47 -3.95
N SER A 82 5.72 0.61 -4.89
CA SER A 82 6.91 1.47 -4.71
C SER A 82 6.51 2.94 -4.44
N ILE A 83 5.58 3.48 -5.23
CA ILE A 83 5.07 4.85 -5.06
C ILE A 83 4.38 4.98 -3.69
N VAL A 84 3.55 4.01 -3.32
CA VAL A 84 2.81 4.08 -2.06
C VAL A 84 3.73 3.91 -0.85
N VAL A 85 4.73 3.03 -0.88
CA VAL A 85 5.72 2.90 0.19
C VAL A 85 6.43 4.23 0.39
N ASP A 86 6.95 4.84 -0.69
CA ASP A 86 7.64 6.11 -0.58
C ASP A 86 6.74 7.24 -0.06
N LEU A 87 5.43 7.22 -0.37
CA LEU A 87 4.44 8.14 0.21
C LEU A 87 4.22 7.85 1.70
N ALA A 88 3.90 6.60 2.02
CA ALA A 88 3.52 6.18 3.36
C ALA A 88 4.67 6.38 4.35
N SER A 89 5.93 6.19 3.94
CA SER A 89 7.10 6.50 4.77
C SER A 89 7.25 7.99 5.11
N THR A 90 6.55 8.90 4.41
CA THR A 90 6.45 10.31 4.81
C THR A 90 5.36 10.58 5.85
N LEU A 91 4.42 9.64 6.01
CA LEU A 91 3.22 9.75 6.85
C LEU A 91 3.25 8.87 8.10
N ASP A 92 3.93 7.73 8.03
CA ASP A 92 4.11 6.76 9.10
C ASP A 92 5.61 6.60 9.41
N PRO A 93 6.10 7.04 10.58
CA PRO A 93 7.50 6.86 10.96
C PRO A 93 7.91 5.41 11.12
N ASP A 94 6.97 4.47 11.30
CA ASP A 94 7.26 3.05 11.53
C ASP A 94 7.42 2.25 10.22
N GLY A 95 7.08 2.87 9.08
CA GLY A 95 7.17 2.25 7.76
C GLY A 95 5.88 1.55 7.35
N VAL A 96 5.96 0.74 6.29
CA VAL A 96 4.82 -0.02 5.74
C VAL A 96 5.12 -1.51 5.79
N ASP A 97 4.10 -2.29 6.15
CA ASP A 97 4.18 -3.74 6.09
C ASP A 97 3.61 -4.28 4.77
N ILE A 98 4.33 -5.22 4.16
CA ILE A 98 3.99 -5.80 2.88
C ILE A 98 3.88 -7.30 3.04
N TYR A 99 2.65 -7.78 3.05
CA TYR A 99 2.30 -9.18 3.00
C TYR A 99 2.15 -9.61 1.55
N PHE A 100 2.57 -10.82 1.25
CA PHE A 100 2.36 -11.46 -0.04
C PHE A 100 1.46 -12.66 0.12
N LEU A 101 0.77 -13.05 -0.95
CA LEU A 101 -0.11 -14.22 -0.90
C LEU A 101 0.68 -15.54 -0.74
N ASN A 102 1.83 -15.66 -1.40
CA ASN A 102 2.55 -16.92 -1.57
C ASN A 102 3.99 -16.88 -1.03
N ARG A 103 4.41 -15.80 -0.35
CA ARG A 103 5.73 -15.69 0.28
C ARG A 103 5.70 -14.93 1.61
N LYS A 104 6.84 -14.91 2.30
CA LYS A 104 6.99 -14.23 3.60
C LYS A 104 6.79 -12.71 3.45
N PRO A 105 6.24 -12.04 4.48
CA PRO A 105 6.07 -10.60 4.47
C PRO A 105 7.42 -9.87 4.60
N LEU A 106 7.45 -8.62 4.14
CA LEU A 106 8.45 -7.62 4.49
C LEU A 106 7.81 -6.65 5.48
N LEU A 107 8.46 -6.40 6.61
CA LEU A 107 7.91 -5.56 7.68
C LEU A 107 8.73 -4.29 7.81
N ASN A 108 8.09 -3.20 8.23
CA ASN A 108 8.69 -1.88 8.48
C ASN A 108 9.50 -1.36 7.28
N VAL A 109 8.92 -1.42 6.08
CA VAL A 109 9.56 -0.95 4.86
C VAL A 109 9.50 0.58 4.79
N HIS A 110 10.65 1.23 4.63
CA HIS A 110 10.75 2.71 4.61
C HIS A 110 11.12 3.28 3.23
N SER A 111 11.46 2.42 2.28
CA SER A 111 11.77 2.85 0.92
C SER A 111 11.41 1.80 -0.11
N SER A 112 10.92 2.26 -1.26
CA SER A 112 10.74 1.44 -2.46
C SER A 112 11.99 0.63 -2.87
N LYS A 113 13.20 1.11 -2.51
CA LYS A 113 14.45 0.40 -2.79
C LYS A 113 14.52 -0.98 -2.14
N GLU A 114 13.90 -1.15 -0.97
CA GLU A 114 13.87 -2.40 -0.21
C GLU A 114 13.00 -3.47 -0.90
N LEU A 115 12.12 -3.06 -1.82
CA LEU A 115 11.25 -3.96 -2.58
C LEU A 115 11.98 -4.66 -3.73
N ASN A 116 13.09 -4.08 -4.20
CA ASN A 116 13.70 -4.46 -5.47
C ASN A 116 14.05 -5.96 -5.55
N SER A 117 14.64 -6.51 -4.49
CA SER A 117 15.01 -7.93 -4.42
C SER A 117 13.79 -8.84 -4.40
N THR A 118 12.72 -8.44 -3.72
CA THR A 118 11.50 -9.26 -3.59
C THR A 118 10.75 -9.39 -4.90
N PHE A 119 10.75 -8.33 -5.72
CA PHE A 119 10.10 -8.34 -7.03
C PHE A 119 10.92 -9.04 -8.13
N THR A 120 12.18 -9.42 -7.90
CA THR A 120 12.92 -10.25 -8.88
C THR A 120 12.44 -11.69 -8.90
N VAL A 121 11.79 -12.16 -7.83
CA VAL A 121 11.19 -13.48 -7.75
C VAL A 121 9.81 -13.42 -8.40
N PRO A 122 9.57 -14.15 -9.51
CA PRO A 122 8.30 -14.09 -10.22
C PRO A 122 7.14 -14.56 -9.34
N PRO A 123 5.92 -14.04 -9.57
CA PRO A 123 4.74 -14.47 -8.83
C PRO A 123 4.30 -15.87 -9.28
N ASN A 124 3.84 -16.68 -8.34
CA ASN A 124 3.39 -18.04 -8.56
C ASN A 124 2.44 -18.48 -7.43
N GLY A 125 1.59 -19.46 -7.72
CA GLY A 125 0.65 -20.02 -6.74
C GLY A 125 -0.78 -19.50 -6.91
N ALA A 126 -1.60 -19.82 -5.92
CA ALA A 126 -3.02 -19.48 -5.87
C ALA A 126 -3.22 -18.06 -5.27
N THR A 127 -4.48 -17.69 -4.99
CA THR A 127 -4.86 -16.36 -4.48
C THR A 127 -5.46 -16.46 -3.05
N PRO A 128 -4.71 -16.98 -2.03
CA PRO A 128 -5.20 -17.23 -0.67
C PRO A 128 -5.41 -15.97 0.18
N ILE A 129 -6.19 -15.01 -0.31
CA ILE A 129 -6.44 -13.70 0.33
C ILE A 129 -7.01 -13.87 1.75
N VAL A 130 -7.95 -14.79 1.95
CA VAL A 130 -8.57 -15.04 3.27
C VAL A 130 -7.52 -15.41 4.32
N ARG A 131 -6.60 -16.33 3.97
CA ARG A 131 -5.53 -16.78 4.89
C ARG A 131 -4.64 -15.61 5.29
N ILE A 132 -4.22 -14.81 4.30
CA ILE A 132 -3.33 -13.68 4.57
C ILE A 132 -4.04 -12.56 5.31
N LEU A 133 -5.30 -12.28 4.99
CA LEU A 133 -6.06 -11.26 5.70
C LEU A 133 -6.21 -11.61 7.19
N ARG A 134 -6.52 -12.88 7.51
CA ARG A 134 -6.54 -13.35 8.90
C ARG A 134 -5.18 -13.26 9.58
N GLN A 135 -4.11 -13.58 8.85
CA GLN A 135 -2.75 -13.42 9.34
C GLN A 135 -2.45 -11.96 9.70
N VAL A 136 -2.76 -11.01 8.81
CA VAL A 136 -2.58 -9.57 9.06
C VAL A 136 -3.37 -9.12 10.30
N LEU A 137 -4.66 -9.52 10.40
CA LEU A 137 -5.50 -9.17 11.55
C LEU A 137 -4.95 -9.73 12.87
N HIS A 138 -4.35 -10.91 12.83
CA HIS A 138 -3.69 -11.52 13.98
C HIS A 138 -2.41 -10.79 14.36
N ASP A 139 -1.48 -10.63 13.40
CA ASP A 139 -0.17 -10.02 13.61
C ASP A 139 -0.30 -8.56 14.08
N LYS A 140 -1.30 -7.83 13.56
CA LYS A 140 -1.57 -6.43 13.87
C LYS A 140 -2.57 -6.19 15.00
N LYS A 141 -2.99 -7.24 15.72
CA LYS A 141 -3.99 -7.13 16.80
C LYS A 141 -3.66 -6.05 17.83
N GLN A 142 -2.38 -5.91 18.20
CA GLN A 142 -1.93 -4.89 19.16
C GLN A 142 -1.93 -3.48 18.55
N GLU A 143 -1.53 -3.33 17.29
CA GLU A 143 -1.52 -2.05 16.59
C GLU A 143 -2.92 -1.50 16.36
N ILE A 144 -3.88 -2.38 16.06
CA ILE A 144 -5.32 -2.05 15.95
C ILE A 144 -5.85 -1.40 17.25
N GLN A 145 -5.28 -1.71 18.43
CA GLN A 145 -5.68 -1.07 19.68
C GLN A 145 -5.09 0.35 19.82
N LYS A 146 -3.90 0.59 19.27
CA LYS A 146 -3.16 1.86 19.40
C LYS A 146 -3.54 2.87 18.34
N ARG A 147 -3.63 2.45 17.07
CA ARG A 147 -3.95 3.29 15.92
C ARG A 147 -4.93 2.60 14.96
N LYS A 148 -5.32 3.26 13.87
CA LYS A 148 -6.13 2.63 12.82
C LYS A 148 -5.22 1.83 11.89
N LEU A 149 -5.71 0.69 11.40
CA LEU A 149 -5.01 -0.18 10.45
C LEU A 149 -5.68 -0.06 9.07
N LEU A 150 -4.97 0.52 8.10
CA LEU A 150 -5.39 0.50 6.71
C LEU A 150 -4.80 -0.73 6.01
N ILE A 151 -5.66 -1.59 5.48
CA ILE A 151 -5.24 -2.74 4.66
C ILE A 151 -5.59 -2.45 3.21
N VAL A 152 -4.58 -2.47 2.34
CA VAL A 152 -4.73 -2.36 0.88
C VAL A 152 -4.48 -3.73 0.26
N ILE A 153 -5.51 -4.36 -0.30
CA ILE A 153 -5.38 -5.64 -1.01
C ILE A 153 -5.22 -5.35 -2.49
N ALA A 154 -4.07 -5.69 -3.07
CA ALA A 154 -3.77 -5.48 -4.47
C ALA A 154 -3.79 -6.83 -5.21
N THR A 155 -4.79 -7.06 -6.07
CA THR A 155 -5.02 -8.36 -6.72
C THR A 155 -5.65 -8.22 -8.11
N ASP A 156 -5.44 -9.20 -8.98
CA ASP A 156 -6.05 -9.30 -10.32
C ASP A 156 -7.15 -10.38 -10.41
N GLY A 157 -7.45 -11.06 -9.30
CA GLY A 157 -8.27 -12.26 -9.29
C GLY A 157 -9.25 -12.35 -8.13
N ILE A 158 -10.00 -13.45 -8.12
CA ILE A 158 -10.93 -13.78 -7.03
C ILE A 158 -10.18 -14.50 -5.89
N PRO A 159 -10.60 -14.33 -4.62
CA PRO A 159 -10.08 -15.13 -3.52
C PRO A 159 -10.22 -16.64 -3.77
N THR A 160 -9.15 -17.37 -3.49
CA THR A 160 -9.14 -18.85 -3.47
C THR A 160 -8.67 -19.37 -2.11
N ASP A 161 -8.86 -20.66 -1.86
CA ASP A 161 -8.13 -21.37 -0.82
C ASP A 161 -6.70 -21.71 -1.26
N ASN A 162 -5.95 -22.45 -0.44
CA ASN A 162 -4.58 -22.88 -0.77
C ASN A 162 -4.51 -23.91 -1.92
N ASN A 163 -5.65 -24.51 -2.30
CA ASN A 163 -5.76 -25.46 -3.41
C ASN A 163 -6.26 -24.78 -4.70
N GLY A 164 -6.43 -23.46 -4.70
CA GLY A 164 -6.96 -22.71 -5.83
C GLY A 164 -8.48 -22.78 -6.01
N GLN A 165 -9.23 -23.28 -5.03
CA GLN A 165 -10.69 -23.31 -5.08
C GLN A 165 -11.29 -21.97 -4.66
N PRO A 166 -12.26 -21.40 -5.39
CA PRO A 166 -12.86 -20.12 -5.03
C PRO A 166 -13.47 -20.12 -3.61
N ASN A 167 -13.16 -19.09 -2.80
CA ASN A 167 -13.70 -18.94 -1.45
C ASN A 167 -14.20 -17.51 -1.15
N VAL A 168 -14.81 -16.88 -2.15
CA VAL A 168 -15.33 -15.51 -2.10
C VAL A 168 -16.28 -15.28 -0.91
N GLN A 169 -17.13 -16.25 -0.57
CA GLN A 169 -18.05 -16.14 0.57
C GLN A 169 -17.31 -15.98 1.90
N GLU A 170 -16.22 -16.73 2.08
CA GLU A 170 -15.39 -16.66 3.28
C GLU A 170 -14.65 -15.31 3.35
N PHE A 171 -14.19 -14.79 2.21
CA PHE A 171 -13.63 -13.45 2.13
C PHE A 171 -14.61 -12.38 2.61
N PHE A 172 -15.88 -12.43 2.18
CA PHE A 172 -16.92 -11.54 2.70
C PHE A 172 -17.15 -11.71 4.20
N GLN A 173 -17.13 -12.94 4.72
CA GLN A 173 -17.28 -13.19 6.16
C GLN A 173 -16.17 -12.55 6.98
N VAL A 174 -14.90 -12.69 6.55
CA VAL A 174 -13.76 -12.03 7.21
C VAL A 174 -13.96 -10.51 7.20
N LEU A 175 -14.32 -9.95 6.05
CA LEU A 175 -14.56 -8.52 5.93
C LEU A 175 -15.73 -8.04 6.79
N ALA A 176 -16.81 -8.81 6.93
CA ALA A 176 -17.98 -8.39 7.68
C ALA A 176 -17.84 -8.58 9.20
N HIS A 177 -17.11 -9.60 9.64
CA HIS A 177 -17.20 -10.09 11.02
C HIS A 177 -15.87 -10.24 11.76
N GLU A 178 -14.74 -10.39 11.07
CA GLU A 178 -13.45 -10.63 11.72
C GLU A 178 -12.59 -9.36 11.87
N ARG A 179 -12.90 -8.31 11.11
CA ARG A 179 -12.25 -6.99 11.23
C ARG A 179 -12.79 -6.22 12.44
N VAL A 180 -12.29 -6.52 13.63
CA VAL A 180 -12.79 -5.92 14.88
C VAL A 180 -11.75 -5.00 15.54
N PRO A 181 -12.12 -3.75 15.90
CA PRO A 181 -13.37 -3.07 15.57
C PRO A 181 -13.37 -2.53 14.12
N ILE A 182 -14.51 -2.63 13.45
CA ILE A 182 -14.63 -2.47 11.98
C ILE A 182 -14.26 -1.07 11.48
N ASP A 183 -14.50 -0.05 12.29
CA ASP A 183 -14.21 1.36 12.04
C ASP A 183 -12.71 1.70 12.17
N ARG A 184 -11.94 0.81 12.81
CA ARG A 184 -10.48 0.96 12.96
C ARG A 184 -9.69 0.16 11.93
N VAL A 185 -10.33 -0.70 11.16
CA VAL A 185 -9.65 -1.55 10.17
C VAL A 185 -10.25 -1.36 8.76
N PRO A 186 -10.16 -0.15 8.16
CA PRO A 186 -10.58 0.02 6.77
C PRO A 186 -9.78 -0.89 5.84
N VAL A 187 -10.49 -1.55 4.93
CA VAL A 187 -9.90 -2.38 3.88
C VAL A 187 -10.32 -1.84 2.54
N THR A 188 -9.37 -1.70 1.63
CA THR A 188 -9.61 -1.31 0.24
C THR A 188 -8.98 -2.34 -0.70
N ILE A 189 -9.59 -2.52 -1.87
CA ILE A 189 -9.11 -3.44 -2.90
C ILE A 189 -8.66 -2.61 -4.11
N MET A 190 -7.45 -2.87 -4.57
CA MET A 190 -6.85 -2.27 -5.76
C MET A 190 -6.75 -3.33 -6.84
N ALA A 191 -7.50 -3.15 -7.93
CA ALA A 191 -7.49 -4.07 -9.05
C ALA A 191 -6.19 -3.93 -9.86
N CYS A 192 -5.55 -5.06 -10.16
CA CYS A 192 -4.32 -5.16 -10.95
C CYS A 192 -4.62 -5.72 -12.35
N THR A 193 -5.61 -5.18 -13.06
CA THR A 193 -6.11 -5.75 -14.32
C THR A 193 -5.46 -5.19 -15.58
N GLY A 194 -4.68 -4.11 -15.48
CA GLY A 194 -3.98 -3.49 -16.62
C GLY A 194 -4.87 -2.64 -17.54
N GLU A 195 -6.08 -2.27 -17.10
CA GLU A 195 -7.01 -1.40 -17.81
C GLU A 195 -7.11 -0.05 -17.09
N TYR A 196 -6.27 0.92 -17.49
CA TYR A 196 -6.38 2.33 -17.08
C TYR A 196 -6.14 3.24 -18.28
#